data_AF-A0A958YUB0-F1
#
_entry.id   AF-A0A958YUB0-F1
#
_cell.length_a   1.000
_cell.length_b   1.000
_cell.length_c   1.000
_cell.angle_alpha   90.00
_cell.angle_beta   90.00
_cell.angle_gamma   90.00
#
_symmetry.space_group_name_H-M   'P 1'
#
loop_
_entity.id
_entity.type
_entity.pdbx_description
1 polymer ?
#
loop_
_entity_poly.entity_id
_entity_poly.type
_entity_poly.pdbx_seq_one_letter_code
_entity_poly.pdbx_strand_id
1 'polypeptide(L)' 'MIATKYILGAFLFCCSINLNAQQLNKVILDSIISQSQRTNSNALIIYKDGNIAYENYFNNAVQKIEAMSATKSVVAIG' A
#
# COMPACT_ATOMS: atom_id res chain seq x y z
N MET A 1 25.74 0.47 41.40
CA MET A 1 24.34 0.92 41.29
C MET A 1 24.08 1.89 40.11
N ILE A 2 24.93 1.90 39.08
CA ILE A 2 24.80 2.79 37.90
C ILE A 2 24.23 2.06 36.67
N ALA A 3 24.63 0.80 36.44
CA ALA A 3 24.29 0.03 35.24
C ALA A 3 22.77 -0.23 35.08
N THR A 4 22.06 -0.45 36.18
CA THR A 4 20.62 -0.76 36.17
C THR A 4 19.76 0.40 35.65
N LYS A 5 20.21 1.66 35.81
CA LYS A 5 19.48 2.85 35.34
C LYS A 5 19.54 3.02 33.82
N TYR A 6 20.66 2.67 33.18
CA TYR A 6 20.83 2.80 31.73
C TYR A 6 20.12 1.69 30.94
N ILE A 7 20.03 0.49 31.53
CA ILE A 7 19.30 -0.64 30.93
C ILE A 7 17.80 -0.34 30.84
N LEU A 8 17.23 0.33 31.86
CA LEU A 8 15.82 0.70 31.87
C LEU A 8 15.49 1.82 30.85
N GLY A 9 16.41 2.76 30.65
CA GLY A 9 16.27 3.85 29.66
C GLY A 9 16.35 3.35 28.21
N ALA A 10 17.20 2.36 27.93
CA ALA A 10 17.32 1.76 26.60
C ALA A 10 16.09 0.92 26.21
N PHE A 11 15.44 0.27 27.18
CA PHE A 11 14.23 -0.53 26.94
C PHE A 11 13.01 0.34 26.56
N LEU A 12 12.88 1.52 27.17
CA LEU A 12 11.79 2.47 26.87
C LEU A 12 11.93 3.14 25.49
N PHE A 13 13.15 3.28 24.97
CA PHE A 13 13.38 3.85 23.64
C PHE A 13 13.03 2.86 22.50
N CYS A 14 13.04 1.55 22.77
CA CYS A 14 12.80 0.52 21.76
C CYS A 14 11.31 0.30 21.44
N CYS A 15 10.38 0.71 22.31
CA CYS A 15 8.93 0.56 22.08
C CYS A 15 8.31 1.69 21.24
N SER A 16 9.05 2.76 20.94
CA SER A 16 8.50 3.93 20.24
C SER A 16 8.59 3.84 18.71
N ILE A 17 9.15 2.76 18.16
CA ILE A 17 9.33 2.61 16.72
C ILE A 17 8.23 1.73 16.12
N ASN A 18 7.37 2.39 15.32
CA ASN A 18 6.45 1.85 14.31
C ASN A 18 5.05 1.38 14.75
N LEU A 19 4.27 2.27 15.37
CA LEU A 19 2.81 2.19 15.36
C LEU A 19 2.21 3.12 14.28
N ASN A 20 2.62 2.93 13.03
CA ASN A 20 1.96 3.53 11.86
C ASN A 20 1.41 2.45 10.91
N ALA A 21 0.89 1.36 11.47
CA ALA A 21 0.00 0.45 10.73
C ALA A 21 -1.37 1.13 10.51
N GLN A 22 -1.39 2.26 9.81
CA GLN A 22 -2.63 2.85 9.30
C GLN A 22 -3.12 1.94 8.18
N GLN A 23 -3.89 0.91 8.55
CA GLN A 23 -4.51 -0.02 7.63
C GLN A 23 -5.52 0.72 6.73
N LEU A 24 -5.72 0.21 5.51
CA LEU A 24 -6.77 0.71 4.63
C LEU A 24 -8.13 0.55 5.30
N ASN A 25 -9.01 1.56 5.17
CA ASN A 25 -10.37 1.44 5.65
C ASN A 25 -11.09 0.34 4.85
N LYS A 26 -11.44 -0.75 5.54
CA LYS A 26 -12.04 -1.95 4.91
C LYS A 26 -13.34 -1.64 4.16
N VAL A 27 -14.21 -0.79 4.71
CA VAL A 27 -15.50 -0.46 4.08
C VAL A 27 -15.28 0.28 2.76
N ILE A 28 -14.32 1.21 2.73
CA ILE A 28 -13.97 1.94 1.52
C ILE A 28 -13.29 1.01 0.50
N LEU A 29 -12.36 0.17 0.96
CA LEU A 29 -11.66 -0.78 0.11
C LEU A 29 -12.63 -1.76 -0.55
N ASP A 30 -13.56 -2.35 0.22
CA ASP A 30 -14.58 -3.27 -0.29
C ASP A 30 -15.47 -2.58 -1.35
N SER A 31 -15.82 -1.31 -1.14
CA SER A 31 -16.57 -0.52 -2.11
C SER A 31 -15.79 -0.33 -3.42
N ILE A 32 -14.49 0.01 -3.35
CA ILE A 32 -13.64 0.16 -4.53
C ILE A 32 -13.51 -1.17 -5.27
N ILE A 33 -13.27 -2.27 -4.56
CA ILE A 33 -13.18 -3.62 -5.16
C ILE A 33 -14.47 -3.97 -5.90
N SER A 34 -15.62 -3.74 -5.27
CA SER A 34 -16.94 -3.97 -5.88
C SER A 34 -17.13 -3.15 -7.15
N GLN A 35 -16.74 -1.87 -7.14
CA GLN A 35 -16.81 -1.03 -8.33
C GLN A 35 -15.85 -1.49 -9.42
N SER A 36 -14.61 -1.86 -9.09
CA SER A 36 -13.63 -2.38 -10.05
C SER A 36 -14.12 -3.65 -10.75
N GLN A 37 -14.76 -4.55 -10.01
CA GLN A 37 -15.40 -5.73 -10.59
C GLN A 37 -16.55 -5.33 -11.51
N ARG A 38 -17.42 -4.41 -11.07
CA ARG A 38 -18.57 -3.92 -11.88
C ARG A 38 -18.14 -3.25 -13.17
N THR A 39 -16.97 -2.59 -13.19
CA THR A 39 -16.43 -1.93 -14.38
C THR A 39 -15.51 -2.82 -15.22
N ASN A 40 -15.42 -4.13 -14.92
CA ASN A 40 -14.55 -5.08 -15.60
C ASN A 40 -13.07 -4.67 -15.61
N SER A 41 -12.60 -4.12 -14.49
CA SER A 41 -11.20 -3.77 -14.32
C SER A 41 -10.31 -5.02 -14.40
N ASN A 42 -9.18 -4.94 -15.10
CA ASN A 42 -8.21 -6.06 -15.15
C ASN A 42 -7.45 -6.23 -13.81
N ALA A 43 -7.09 -5.12 -13.17
CA ALA A 43 -6.34 -5.10 -11.92
C ALA A 43 -6.65 -3.84 -11.09
N LEU A 44 -6.43 -3.92 -9.78
CA LEU A 44 -6.47 -2.81 -8.83
C LEU A 44 -5.21 -2.86 -7.95
N ILE A 45 -4.41 -1.80 -7.98
CA ILE A 45 -3.18 -1.66 -7.20
C ILE A 45 -3.25 -0.34 -6.44
N ILE A 46 -3.02 -0.39 -5.13
CA ILE A 46 -3.01 0.80 -4.27
C ILE A 46 -1.62 0.93 -3.66
N TYR A 47 -0.97 2.06 -3.95
CA TYR A 47 0.29 2.44 -3.31
C TYR A 47 0.02 3.36 -2.12
N LYS A 48 0.74 3.12 -1.02
CA LYS A 48 0.76 3.98 0.17
C LYS A 48 2.20 4.08 0.67
N ASP A 49 2.67 5.31 0.86
CA ASP A 49 4.02 5.60 1.37
C ASP A 49 5.13 4.87 0.58
N GLY A 50 4.97 4.81 -0.75
CA GLY A 50 5.90 4.13 -1.66
C GLY A 50 5.80 2.60 -1.71
N ASN A 51 4.94 2.00 -0.88
CA ASN A 51 4.74 0.54 -0.81
C ASN A 51 3.39 0.12 -1.40
N ILE A 52 3.31 -1.12 -1.91
CA ILE A 52 2.03 -1.72 -2.32
C ILE A 52 1.24 -2.05 -1.05
N ALA A 53 0.12 -1.35 -0.85
CA ALA A 53 -0.78 -1.58 0.28
C ALA A 53 -1.89 -2.59 -0.06
N TYR A 54 -2.24 -2.72 -1.34
CA TYR A 54 -3.20 -3.67 -1.85
C TYR A 54 -2.94 -3.94 -3.33
N GLU A 55 -3.09 -5.19 -3.74
CA GLU A 55 -2.95 -5.63 -5.12
C GLU A 55 -3.95 -6.76 -5.39
N ASN A 56 -4.71 -6.64 -6.48
CA ASN A 56 -5.62 -7.67 -6.95
C ASN A 56 -5.68 -7.68 -8.48
N TYR A 57 -5.50 -8.86 -9.06
CA TYR A 57 -5.67 -9.13 -10.48
C TYR A 57 -6.95 -9.96 -10.66
N PHE A 58 -8.03 -9.34 -11.15
CA PHE A 58 -9.36 -9.96 -11.17
C PHE A 58 -9.46 -11.18 -12.10
N ASN A 59 -8.54 -11.32 -13.06
CA ASN A 59 -8.45 -12.48 -13.96
C ASN A 59 -7.33 -13.46 -13.57
N ASN A 60 -6.78 -13.36 -12.35
CA ASN A 60 -5.73 -14.24 -11.82
C ASN A 60 -4.44 -14.34 -12.66
N ALA A 61 -4.19 -13.37 -13.54
CA ALA A 61 -2.97 -13.30 -14.33
C ALA A 61 -2.54 -11.86 -14.53
N VAL A 62 -1.25 -11.61 -14.34
CA VAL A 62 -0.61 -10.39 -14.81
C VAL A 62 -0.62 -10.44 -16.34
N GLN A 63 -1.28 -9.47 -16.97
CA GLN A 63 -1.38 -9.39 -18.42
C GLN A 63 -1.04 -7.98 -18.89
N LYS A 64 -0.52 -7.89 -20.13
CA LYS A 64 -0.38 -6.59 -20.80
C LYS A 64 -1.76 -6.01 -21.06
N ILE A 65 -1.88 -4.70 -20.90
CA ILE A 65 -3.09 -3.94 -21.22
C ILE A 65 -2.73 -2.78 -22.14
N GLU A 66 -3.71 -2.33 -22.91
CA GLU A 66 -3.61 -1.07 -23.64
C GLU A 66 -3.75 0.10 -22.66
N ALA A 67 -2.65 0.80 -22.39
CA ALA A 67 -2.61 1.92 -21.44
C ALA A 67 -3.25 3.20 -21.99
N MET A 68 -3.62 3.22 -23.28
CA MET A 68 -4.29 4.34 -23.96
C MET A 68 -3.63 5.70 -23.65
N SER A 69 -4.42 6.71 -23.28
CA SER A 69 -3.90 8.06 -23.00
C SER A 69 -3.00 8.14 -21.77
N ALA A 70 -2.94 7.12 -20.91
CA ALA A 70 -2.00 7.10 -19.79
C ALA A 70 -0.54 7.09 -20.30
N THR A 71 -0.27 6.56 -21.49
CA THR A 71 1.07 6.58 -22.10
C THR A 71 1.59 8.01 -22.32
N LYS A 72 0.71 9.01 -22.46
CA LYS A 72 1.12 10.42 -22.61
C LYS A 72 1.91 10.94 -21.41
N SER A 73 1.56 10.53 -20.20
CA SER A 73 2.30 10.96 -19.00
C SER A 73 3.68 10.31 -18.93
N VAL A 74 3.81 9.05 -19.38
CA VAL A 74 5.09 8.35 -19.45
C VAL A 74 6.03 9.05 -20.43
N VAL A 75 5.53 9.39 -21.63
CA VAL A 75 6.34 10.10 -22.65
C VAL A 75 6.73 11.49 -22.17
N ALA A 76 5.87 12.20 -21.45
CA ALA A 76 6.20 13.54 -20.94
C ALA A 76 7.28 13.54 -19.84
N ILE A 77 7.49 12.40 -19.17
CA ILE A 77 8.53 12.24 -18.14
C ILE A 77 9.90 11.90 -18.78
N GLY A 78 9.91 11.28 -19.96
CA GLY A 78 11.12 10.89 -20.69
C GLY A 78 11.73 12.02 -21.49
#